data_AF-A0A842PIB2-F1
#
_entry.id   AF-A0A842PIB2-F1
#
_cell.length_a   1.000
_cell.length_b   1.000
_cell.length_c   1.000
_cell.angle_alpha   90.00
_cell.angle_beta   90.00
_cell.angle_gamma   90.00
#
_symmetry.space_group_name_H-M   'P 1'
#
loop_
_entity.id
_entity.type
_entity.pdbx_description
1 polymer ?
#
loop_
_entity_poly.entity_id
_entity_poly.type
_entity_poly.pdbx_seq_one_letter_code
_entity_poly.pdbx_strand_id
1 'polypeptide(L)'
;MEKEKYGDNFQEHLLEQYKLYVEMADRISARRAQSNRFYISLLSALLALLSILINRNLWNNIQNAIFLAVAILGLALCFLWYVNINSYRQLNSGKFKVIHELEQHLPFNCYDREWQILGEGEERKKYLQLTHVEQFVPFVLAVPYLLLFVYSIYILID
;
A
#
# COMPACT_ATOMS: atom_id res chain seq x y z
N MET A 1 29.30 14.99 8.41
CA MET A 1 30.20 16.09 8.78
C MET A 1 30.45 15.97 10.26
N GLU A 2 31.70 15.85 10.70
CA GLU A 2 32.00 15.67 12.13
C GLU A 2 31.52 16.87 12.93
N LYS A 3 31.01 16.62 14.15
CA LYS A 3 30.46 17.65 15.05
C LYS A 3 31.41 18.84 15.20
N GLU A 4 32.71 18.57 15.33
CA GLU A 4 33.77 19.56 15.48
C GLU A 4 33.88 20.53 14.30
N LYS A 5 33.53 20.09 13.08
CA LYS A 5 33.57 20.91 11.86
C LYS A 5 32.28 21.71 11.64
N TYR A 6 31.17 21.30 12.24
CA TYR A 6 29.84 21.88 12.03
C TYR A 6 29.56 23.05 13.00
N GLY A 7 30.10 22.98 14.22
CA GLY A 7 29.95 24.00 15.26
C GLY A 7 28.83 23.68 16.27
N ASP A 8 28.57 24.64 17.15
CA ASP A 8 27.76 24.45 18.37
C ASP A 8 26.31 24.00 18.10
N ASN A 9 25.75 24.40 16.94
CA ASN A 9 24.35 24.10 16.57
C ASN A 9 24.14 22.68 16.05
N PHE A 10 25.18 21.83 15.98
CA PHE A 10 25.09 20.49 15.41
C PHE A 10 23.96 19.65 16.02
N GLN A 11 23.85 19.66 17.35
CA GLN A 11 22.85 18.85 18.07
C GLN A 11 21.42 19.36 17.84
N GLU A 12 21.24 20.67 17.81
CA GLU A 12 19.95 21.29 17.52
C GLU A 12 19.51 20.96 16.08
N HIS A 13 20.37 21.18 15.09
CA HIS A 13 20.04 20.90 13.70
C HIS A 13 19.82 19.41 13.44
N LEU A 14 20.60 18.52 14.08
CA LEU A 14 20.40 17.07 14.01
C LEU A 14 19.02 16.68 14.55
N LEU A 15 18.65 17.21 15.71
CA LEU A 15 17.35 16.94 16.33
C LEU A 15 16.20 17.46 15.47
N GLU A 16 16.32 18.65 14.87
CA GLU A 16 15.31 19.19 13.96
C GLU A 16 15.18 18.36 12.67
N GLN A 17 16.29 17.91 12.10
CA GLN A 17 16.27 16.98 10.95
C GLN A 17 15.58 15.67 11.31
N TYR A 18 15.90 15.10 12.47
CA TYR A 18 15.29 13.88 12.97
C TYR A 18 13.77 14.04 13.14
N LYS A 19 13.32 15.10 13.83
CA LYS A 19 11.88 15.38 14.03
C LYS A 19 11.13 15.49 12.70
N LEU A 20 11.63 16.30 11.77
CA LEU A 20 11.01 16.48 10.45
C LEU A 20 10.96 15.17 9.67
N TYR A 21 12.02 14.37 9.73
CA TYR A 21 12.11 13.15 8.95
C TYR A 21 11.19 12.04 9.51
N VAL A 22 11.10 11.93 10.84
CA VAL A 22 10.15 11.05 11.54
C VAL A 22 8.71 11.44 11.19
N GLU A 23 8.37 12.73 11.24
CA GLU A 23 7.05 13.21 10.84
C GLU A 23 6.73 12.87 9.38
N MET A 24 7.71 13.04 8.48
CA MET A 24 7.57 12.64 7.08
C MET A 24 7.38 11.13 6.90
N ALA A 25 8.00 10.30 7.74
CA ALA A 25 7.81 8.85 7.73
C ALA A 25 6.38 8.48 8.16
N ASP A 26 5.86 9.09 9.23
CA ASP A 26 4.48 8.87 9.68
C ASP A 26 3.44 9.30 8.62
N ARG A 27 3.67 10.46 7.98
CA ARG A 27 2.81 10.95 6.88
C ARG A 27 2.70 9.94 5.72
N ILE A 28 3.69 9.08 5.49
CA ILE A 28 3.61 8.03 4.46
C ILE A 28 2.64 6.93 4.87
N SER A 29 2.63 6.52 6.14
CA SER A 29 1.65 5.57 6.66
C SER A 29 0.22 6.09 6.48
N ALA A 30 -0.01 7.38 6.75
CA ALA A 30 -1.30 8.03 6.50
C ALA A 30 -1.68 8.03 5.01
N ARG A 31 -0.74 8.36 4.11
CA ARG A 31 -0.95 8.31 2.65
C ARG A 31 -1.27 6.90 2.16
N ARG A 32 -0.57 5.87 2.65
CA ARG A 32 -0.85 4.46 2.34
C ARG A 32 -2.28 4.08 2.74
N ALA A 33 -2.71 4.45 3.95
CA ALA A 33 -4.06 4.18 4.42
C ALA A 33 -5.13 4.88 3.56
N GLN A 34 -4.85 6.11 3.10
CA GLN A 34 -5.74 6.83 2.18
C GLN A 34 -5.82 6.15 0.81
N SER A 35 -4.69 5.75 0.23
CA SER A 35 -4.66 4.99 -1.03
C SER A 35 -5.41 3.67 -0.94
N ASN A 36 -5.25 2.93 0.16
CA ASN A 36 -6.01 1.69 0.40
C ASN A 36 -7.53 1.93 0.40
N ARG A 37 -8.01 2.96 1.11
CA ARG A 37 -9.43 3.34 1.12
C ARG A 37 -9.92 3.73 -0.27
N PHE A 38 -9.11 4.45 -1.05
CA PHE A 38 -9.44 4.81 -2.43
C PHE A 38 -9.68 3.58 -3.31
N TYR A 39 -8.76 2.61 -3.32
CA TYR A 39 -8.90 1.40 -4.14
C TYR A 39 -10.09 0.53 -3.72
N ILE A 40 -10.32 0.35 -2.42
CA ILE A 40 -11.49 -0.37 -1.91
C ILE A 40 -12.78 0.27 -2.41
N SER A 41 -12.89 1.60 -2.29
CA SER A 41 -14.06 2.36 -2.75
C SER A 41 -14.25 2.24 -4.27
N LEU A 42 -13.19 2.42 -5.04
CA LEU A 42 -13.21 2.36 -6.50
C LEU A 42 -13.64 0.98 -7.02
N LEU A 43 -13.06 -0.09 -6.48
CA LEU A 43 -13.39 -1.47 -6.87
C LEU A 43 -14.83 -1.83 -6.44
N SER A 44 -15.24 -1.43 -5.23
CA SER A 44 -16.61 -1.65 -4.75
C SER A 44 -17.64 -0.92 -5.62
N ALA A 45 -17.36 0.33 -6.01
CA ALA A 45 -18.20 1.10 -6.91
C ALA A 45 -18.31 0.44 -8.29
N LEU A 46 -17.21 -0.09 -8.82
CA LEU A 46 -17.18 -0.81 -10.09
C LEU A 46 -18.06 -2.07 -10.04
N LEU A 47 -18.01 -2.83 -8.94
CA LEU A 47 -18.89 -4.00 -8.74
C LEU A 47 -20.36 -3.60 -8.58
N ALA A 48 -20.65 -2.53 -7.87
CA ALA A 48 -22.02 -2.04 -7.71
C ALA A 48 -22.62 -1.60 -9.07
N LEU A 49 -21.85 -0.88 -9.89
CA LEU A 49 -22.26 -0.49 -11.24
C LEU A 49 -22.50 -1.73 -12.12
N LEU A 50 -21.62 -2.72 -12.06
CA LEU A 50 -21.78 -3.98 -12.79
C LEU A 50 -23.09 -4.70 -12.39
N SER A 51 -23.38 -4.78 -11.09
CA SER A 51 -24.62 -5.40 -10.59
C SER A 51 -25.88 -4.72 -11.13
N ILE A 52 -25.86 -3.40 -11.30
CA ILE A 52 -26.98 -2.64 -11.88
C ILE A 52 -27.13 -2.95 -13.37
N LEU A 53 -26.02 -3.06 -14.10
CA LEU A 53 -26.02 -3.33 -15.54
C LEU A 53 -26.50 -4.74 -15.88
N ILE A 54 -26.16 -5.74 -15.06
CA ILE A 54 -26.65 -7.12 -15.22
C ILE A 54 -28.18 -7.17 -15.19
N ASN A 55 -28.82 -6.43 -14.28
CA ASN A 55 -30.28 -6.43 -14.11
C ASN A 55 -31.05 -5.74 -15.25
N ARG A 56 -30.37 -5.04 -16.18
CA ARG A 56 -31.00 -4.33 -17.30
C ARG A 56 -31.26 -5.22 -18.52
N ASN A 57 -30.92 -6.51 -18.45
CA ASN A 57 -31.21 -7.54 -19.46
C ASN A 57 -30.82 -7.10 -20.90
N LEU A 58 -29.60 -6.58 -21.05
CA LEU A 58 -29.04 -6.15 -22.34
C LEU A 58 -28.58 -7.37 -23.16
N TRP A 59 -29.52 -8.18 -23.65
CA TRP A 59 -29.26 -9.44 -24.38
C TRP A 59 -28.59 -9.22 -25.75
N ASN A 60 -27.31 -8.80 -25.79
CA ASN A 60 -26.53 -8.60 -27.01
C ASN A 60 -25.01 -8.62 -26.73
N ASN A 61 -24.20 -8.72 -27.80
CA ASN A 61 -22.72 -8.64 -27.80
C ASN A 61 -22.14 -7.45 -27.00
N ILE A 62 -22.89 -6.36 -26.89
CA ILE A 62 -22.51 -5.16 -26.13
C ILE A 62 -22.35 -5.49 -24.64
N GLN A 63 -23.20 -6.34 -24.05
CA GLN A 63 -23.11 -6.70 -22.64
C GLN A 63 -21.84 -7.51 -22.35
N ASN A 64 -21.47 -8.46 -23.22
CA ASN A 64 -20.23 -9.22 -23.05
C ASN A 64 -19.00 -8.31 -23.16
N ALA A 65 -19.00 -7.37 -24.12
CA ALA A 65 -17.92 -6.39 -24.25
C ALA A 65 -17.77 -5.52 -22.99
N ILE A 66 -18.89 -5.10 -22.37
CA ILE A 66 -18.88 -4.36 -21.10
C ILE A 66 -18.31 -5.23 -19.97
N PHE A 67 -18.72 -6.49 -19.85
CA PHE A 67 -18.21 -7.40 -18.82
C PHE A 67 -16.70 -7.62 -18.95
N LEU A 68 -16.22 -7.86 -20.16
CA LEU A 68 -14.80 -8.02 -20.43
C LEU A 68 -14.02 -6.75 -20.10
N ALA A 69 -14.53 -5.57 -20.48
CA ALA A 69 -13.91 -4.29 -20.17
C ALA A 69 -13.83 -4.02 -18.66
N VAL A 70 -14.92 -4.29 -17.92
CA VAL A 70 -14.98 -4.15 -16.46
C VAL A 70 -14.03 -5.13 -15.78
N ALA A 71 -13.94 -6.37 -16.27
CA ALA A 71 -13.04 -7.38 -15.74
C ALA A 71 -11.57 -6.95 -15.90
N ILE A 72 -11.17 -6.55 -17.11
CA ILE A 72 -9.81 -6.06 -17.39
C ILE A 72 -9.48 -4.83 -16.53
N LEU A 73 -10.41 -3.87 -16.45
CA LEU A 73 -10.23 -2.67 -15.63
C LEU A 73 -10.06 -3.01 -14.15
N GLY A 74 -10.89 -3.89 -13.60
CA GLY A 74 -10.82 -4.32 -12.20
C GLY A 74 -9.51 -5.03 -11.88
N LEU A 75 -9.06 -5.94 -12.75
CA LEU A 75 -7.76 -6.61 -12.61
C LEU A 75 -6.58 -5.63 -12.68
N ALA A 76 -6.62 -4.71 -13.64
CA ALA A 76 -5.60 -3.67 -13.76
C ALA A 76 -5.55 -2.78 -12.51
N LEU A 77 -6.70 -2.39 -11.95
CA LEU A 77 -6.78 -1.61 -10.72
C LEU A 77 -6.26 -2.41 -9.50
N CYS A 78 -6.55 -3.71 -9.40
CA CYS A 78 -5.99 -4.57 -8.35
C CYS A 78 -4.46 -4.67 -8.46
N PHE A 79 -3.93 -4.82 -9.68
CA PHE A 79 -2.48 -4.83 -9.91
C PHE A 79 -1.83 -3.49 -9.53
N LEU A 80 -2.42 -2.36 -9.98
CA LEU A 80 -1.94 -1.03 -9.62
C LEU A 80 -1.98 -0.80 -8.11
N TRP A 81 -3.01 -1.29 -7.42
CA TRP A 81 -3.09 -1.22 -5.97
C TRP A 81 -1.95 -1.98 -5.30
N TYR A 82 -1.67 -3.21 -5.74
CA TYR A 82 -0.55 -4.00 -5.23
C TYR A 82 0.80 -3.27 -5.41
N VAL A 83 1.04 -2.71 -6.60
CA VAL A 83 2.25 -1.93 -6.89
C VAL A 83 2.35 -0.72 -5.95
N ASN A 84 1.24 -0.02 -5.73
CA ASN A 84 1.17 1.15 -4.86
C ASN A 84 1.50 0.82 -3.39
N ILE A 85 0.93 -0.27 -2.85
CA ILE A 85 1.26 -0.76 -1.49
C ILE A 85 2.76 -1.09 -1.39
N ASN A 86 3.30 -1.79 -2.39
CA ASN A 86 4.71 -2.16 -2.38
C ASN A 86 5.64 -0.94 -2.46
N SER A 87 5.29 0.07 -3.25
CA SER A 87 6.02 1.35 -3.33
C SER A 87 6.08 2.05 -1.97
N TYR A 88 4.93 2.17 -1.28
CA TYR A 88 4.91 2.76 0.06
C TYR A 88 5.73 1.97 1.07
N ARG A 89 5.69 0.63 1.01
CA ARG A 89 6.52 -0.24 1.87
C ARG A 89 8.00 0.04 1.64
N GLN A 90 8.46 0.05 0.40
CA GLN A 90 9.87 0.29 0.06
C GLN A 90 10.33 1.68 0.51
N LEU A 91 9.52 2.71 0.25
CA LEU A 91 9.83 4.07 0.67
C LEU A 91 9.93 4.19 2.20
N ASN A 92 8.98 3.57 2.92
CA ASN A 92 8.98 3.58 4.37
C ASN A 92 10.19 2.85 4.95
N SER A 93 10.52 1.66 4.43
CA SER A 93 11.74 0.94 4.82
C SER A 93 13.01 1.76 4.57
N GLY A 94 13.09 2.47 3.44
CA GLY A 94 14.21 3.38 3.17
C GLY A 94 14.30 4.53 4.17
N LYS A 95 13.16 5.12 4.54
CA LYS A 95 13.12 6.18 5.55
C LYS A 95 13.57 5.71 6.93
N PHE A 96 13.10 4.54 7.38
CA PHE A 96 13.50 4.01 8.68
C PHE A 96 15.00 3.71 8.75
N LYS A 97 15.65 3.31 7.65
CA LYS A 97 17.12 3.21 7.61
C LYS A 97 17.81 4.53 7.90
N VAL A 98 17.37 5.61 7.26
CA VAL A 98 17.91 6.96 7.51
C VAL A 98 17.62 7.43 8.94
N ILE A 99 16.43 7.12 9.48
CA ILE A 99 16.10 7.41 10.89
C ILE A 99 17.09 6.71 11.82
N HIS A 100 17.36 5.41 11.62
CA HIS A 100 18.33 4.68 12.44
C HIS A 100 19.76 5.23 12.31
N GLU A 101 20.17 5.68 11.13
CA GLU A 101 21.47 6.36 10.93
C GLU A 101 21.55 7.69 11.71
N LEU A 102 20.46 8.46 11.76
CA LEU A 102 20.38 9.69 12.57
C LEU A 102 20.41 9.36 14.07
N GLU A 103 19.71 8.31 14.49
CA GLU A 103 19.63 7.87 15.89
C GLU A 103 21.01 7.54 16.48
N GLN A 104 21.95 7.00 15.68
CA GLN A 104 23.33 6.74 16.13
C GLN A 104 24.06 7.97 16.70
N HIS A 105 23.58 9.18 16.39
CA HIS A 105 24.14 10.44 16.85
C HIS A 105 23.29 11.11 17.95
N LEU A 106 22.15 10.51 18.32
CA LEU A 106 21.25 10.97 19.36
C LEU A 106 21.49 10.20 20.67
N PRO A 107 21.04 10.73 21.83
CA PRO A 107 21.22 10.06 23.11
C PRO A 107 20.48 8.72 23.24
N PHE A 108 19.45 8.49 22.43
CA PHE A 108 18.63 7.29 22.48
C PHE A 108 18.02 6.98 21.11
N ASN A 109 18.09 5.70 20.73
CA ASN A 109 17.60 5.19 19.44
C ASN A 109 16.18 4.67 19.61
N CYS A 110 15.20 5.57 19.56
CA CYS A 110 13.80 5.23 19.82
C CYS A 110 13.28 4.12 18.90
N TYR A 111 13.45 4.28 17.60
CA TYR A 111 12.91 3.39 16.59
C TYR A 111 13.68 2.09 16.47
N ASP A 112 15.02 2.13 16.60
CA ASP A 112 15.81 0.90 16.64
C ASP A 112 15.42 0.05 17.85
N ARG A 113 15.25 0.69 19.02
CA ARG A 113 14.83 -0.01 20.23
C ARG A 113 13.41 -0.54 20.13
N GLU A 114 12.48 0.22 19.57
CA GLU A 114 11.12 -0.23 19.30
C GLU A 114 11.13 -1.48 18.40
N TRP A 115 11.92 -1.45 17.32
CA TRP A 115 12.02 -2.56 16.38
C TRP A 115 12.56 -3.85 17.03
N GLN A 116 13.56 -3.73 17.90
CA GLN A 116 14.08 -4.84 18.72
C GLN A 116 13.01 -5.43 19.64
N ILE A 117 12.22 -4.57 20.31
CA ILE A 117 11.13 -5.00 21.20
C ILE A 117 10.06 -5.75 20.41
N LEU A 118 9.77 -5.31 19.19
CA LEU A 118 8.83 -5.96 18.27
C LEU A 118 9.39 -7.25 17.63
N GLY A 119 10.61 -7.67 17.99
CA GLY A 119 11.22 -8.92 17.54
C GLY A 119 11.72 -8.86 16.10
N GLU A 120 12.06 -7.66 15.62
CA GLU A 120 12.79 -7.41 14.37
C GLU A 120 12.14 -8.01 13.10
N GLY A 121 10.84 -8.31 13.16
CA GLY A 121 10.09 -8.92 12.07
C GLY A 121 10.20 -10.45 11.99
N GLU A 122 11.03 -11.07 12.82
CA GLU A 122 11.19 -12.53 12.89
C GLU A 122 10.10 -13.17 13.77
N GLU A 123 9.67 -12.45 14.81
CA GLU A 123 8.72 -12.97 15.80
C GLU A 123 7.27 -12.54 15.51
N ARG A 124 6.57 -13.30 14.66
CA ARG A 124 5.14 -13.05 14.34
C ARG A 124 4.22 -12.99 15.56
N LYS A 125 4.60 -13.61 16.69
CA LYS A 125 3.85 -13.53 17.95
C LYS A 125 3.97 -12.16 18.63
N LYS A 126 5.09 -11.45 18.43
CA LYS A 126 5.34 -10.11 18.98
C LYS A 126 4.73 -9.02 18.11
N TYR A 127 4.89 -9.13 16.78
CA TYR A 127 4.36 -8.13 15.86
C TYR A 127 3.92 -8.72 14.53
N LEU A 128 2.66 -8.49 14.17
CA LEU A 128 2.14 -8.78 12.84
C LEU A 128 2.23 -7.53 11.99
N GLN A 129 3.12 -7.54 11.01
CA GLN A 129 3.25 -6.42 10.07
C GLN A 129 1.99 -6.33 9.21
N LEU A 130 1.17 -5.31 9.49
CA LEU A 130 -0.10 -5.08 8.79
C LEU A 130 0.08 -4.96 7.27
N THR A 131 1.25 -4.50 6.81
CA THR A 131 1.58 -4.41 5.38
C THR A 131 1.47 -5.76 4.66
N HIS A 132 1.80 -6.89 5.30
CA HIS A 132 1.61 -8.21 4.67
C HIS A 132 0.14 -8.54 4.45
N VAL A 133 -0.72 -8.16 5.39
CA VAL A 133 -2.17 -8.35 5.27
C VAL A 133 -2.73 -7.45 4.16
N GLU A 134 -2.33 -6.17 4.15
CA GLU A 134 -2.75 -5.21 3.13
C GLU A 134 -2.36 -5.65 1.71
N GLN A 135 -1.19 -6.26 1.53
CA GLN A 135 -0.74 -6.80 0.24
C GLN A 135 -1.62 -7.94 -0.29
N PHE A 136 -2.34 -8.66 0.58
CA PHE A 136 -3.23 -9.75 0.18
C PHE A 136 -4.61 -9.26 -0.28
N VAL A 137 -5.07 -8.09 0.20
CA VAL A 137 -6.40 -7.56 -0.11
C VAL A 137 -6.65 -7.36 -1.63
N PRO A 138 -5.72 -6.81 -2.43
CA PRO A 138 -5.89 -6.71 -3.88
C PRO A 138 -6.14 -8.07 -4.55
N PHE A 139 -5.53 -9.16 -4.07
CA PHE A 139 -5.73 -10.49 -4.63
C PHE A 139 -7.14 -11.02 -4.32
N VAL A 140 -7.64 -10.78 -3.10
CA VAL A 140 -9.01 -11.14 -2.72
C VAL A 140 -10.02 -10.39 -3.59
N LEU A 141 -9.83 -9.07 -3.79
CA LEU A 141 -10.71 -8.28 -4.66
C LEU A 141 -10.53 -8.58 -6.15
N ALA A 142 -9.42 -9.18 -6.58
CA ALA A 142 -9.23 -9.62 -7.96
C ALA A 142 -10.11 -10.83 -8.33
N VAL A 143 -10.47 -11.69 -7.35
CA VAL A 143 -11.28 -12.90 -7.57
C VAL A 143 -12.57 -12.64 -8.36
N PRO A 144 -13.47 -11.72 -7.98
CA PRO A 144 -14.69 -11.47 -8.74
C PRO A 144 -14.41 -11.00 -10.18
N TYR A 145 -13.35 -10.22 -10.41
CA TYR A 145 -12.99 -9.78 -11.76
C TYR A 145 -12.36 -10.89 -12.59
N LEU A 146 -11.59 -11.80 -11.97
CA LEU A 146 -11.08 -13.01 -12.64
C LEU A 146 -12.22 -13.91 -13.07
N LEU A 147 -13.20 -14.15 -12.20
CA LEU A 147 -14.39 -14.94 -12.54
C LEU A 147 -15.18 -14.30 -13.69
N LEU A 148 -15.37 -12.97 -13.65
CA LEU A 148 -16.03 -12.23 -14.72
C LEU A 148 -15.26 -12.34 -16.05
N PHE A 149 -13.93 -12.23 -16.01
CA PHE A 149 -13.08 -12.38 -17.18
C PHE A 149 -13.22 -13.76 -17.82
N VAL A 150 -13.10 -14.83 -17.02
CA VAL A 150 -13.24 -16.21 -17.49
C VAL A 150 -14.62 -16.45 -18.09
N TYR A 151 -15.67 -15.97 -17.43
CA TYR A 151 -17.04 -16.05 -17.93
C TYR A 151 -17.23 -15.33 -19.28
N SER A 152 -16.69 -14.12 -19.43
CA SER A 152 -16.76 -13.37 -20.67
C SER A 152 -16.02 -14.03 -21.83
N ILE A 153 -14.87 -14.66 -21.56
CA ILE A 153 -14.12 -15.42 -22.57
C ILE A 153 -14.87 -16.68 -22.97
N TYR A 154 -15.45 -17.40 -22.01
CA TYR A 154 -16.26 -18.59 -22.27
C TYR A 154 -17.42 -18.29 -23.25
N ILE A 155 -18.18 -17.21 -22.99
CA ILE A 155 -19.27 -16.76 -23.87
C ILE A 155 -18.79 -16.25 -25.23
N LEU A 156 -17.54 -15.79 -25.34
CA LEU A 156 -17.02 -15.31 -26.63
C LEU A 156 -16.64 -16.46 -27.56
N ILE A 157 -16.32 -17.64 -26.99
CA ILE A 157 -15.83 -18.81 -27.72
C ILE A 157 -16.98 -19.76 -28.09
N ASP A 158 -17.96 -19.92 -27.21
CA ASP A 158 -19.19 -20.71 -27.45
C ASP A 158 -20.24 -19.94 -28.27
#